data_AF-A0A1E4B2V5-F1
#
_entry.id   AF-A0A1E4B2V5-F1
#
_cell.length_a   1.000
_cell.length_b   1.000
_cell.length_c   1.000
_cell.angle_alpha   90.00
_cell.angle_beta   90.00
_cell.angle_gamma   90.00
#
_symmetry.space_group_name_H-M   'P 1'
#
loop_
_entity.id
_entity.type
_entity.pdbx_description
1 polymer ?
#
loop_
_entity_poly.entity_id
_entity_poly.type
_entity_poly.pdbx_seq_one_letter_code
_entity_poly.pdbx_strand_id
1 'polypeptide(L)'
;MWQRSWRPVVVALLGVIACGTFVRAQGASVRGVVRDTLGLAIAGAEVTVEGGRGGTVSGEDGSYVLRGVEMGNRRLRVRRLGFRPAAMDIEVPADGLSAVDIQLVQVVQQLAPVAVLARKDAFEYRLAGFYERQERKVGHFVSRERIERTHSFSFTDLLREIPGVKIRPIGSIIKAVRLRGASCPPLVFLDGTPAPAAEFDLESIDPAMVEGVEVYSGSATVPAEFAGPRNLDRCGVVAIWSRPFRSRARRVTGESVDARASVDLAELVRRGQVFTAAQVDTAVSMIAGGLTPEYPLSLLKQGRSGRVLAEFVVDTLGEVARGTVGIVASTHPLFSLAAREALAHAQFAPAWRGGNHVAQVVQLPIEFVHPDRR
;
A
#
# COMPACT_ATOMS: atom_id res chain seq x y z
N MET A 1 45.27 17.91 87.06
CA MET A 1 44.91 18.33 85.69
C MET A 1 45.83 17.58 84.72
N TRP A 2 45.31 16.60 83.96
CA TRP A 2 45.91 15.74 82.89
C TRP A 2 45.31 14.31 83.03
N GLN A 3 44.39 13.80 82.19
CA GLN A 3 44.46 13.38 80.77
C GLN A 3 45.64 12.42 80.50
N ARG A 4 45.58 11.32 79.74
CA ARG A 4 44.56 10.52 79.01
C ARG A 4 45.40 9.49 78.23
N SER A 5 44.98 8.23 78.08
CA SER A 5 45.06 7.46 76.81
C SER A 5 44.89 5.96 77.03
N TRP A 6 43.83 5.42 76.43
CA TRP A 6 43.68 4.00 76.13
C TRP A 6 44.15 3.78 74.69
N ARG A 7 44.88 2.69 74.45
CA ARG A 7 45.28 2.25 73.10
C ARG A 7 44.18 1.32 72.53
N PRO A 8 43.68 1.52 71.30
CA PRO A 8 42.88 0.49 70.65
C PRO A 8 43.79 -0.44 69.83
N VAL A 9 43.53 -1.74 69.93
CA VAL A 9 44.11 -2.79 69.09
C VAL A 9 43.33 -2.84 67.78
N VAL A 10 44.02 -2.73 66.65
CA VAL A 10 43.45 -2.85 65.31
C VAL A 10 43.57 -4.32 64.87
N VAL A 11 42.43 -4.97 64.62
CA VAL A 11 42.35 -6.30 63.98
C VAL A 11 42.17 -6.09 62.48
N ALA A 12 43.11 -6.56 61.67
CA ALA A 12 43.05 -6.51 60.21
C ALA A 12 42.25 -7.69 59.66
N LEU A 13 41.17 -7.40 58.93
CA LEU A 13 40.32 -8.37 58.24
C LEU A 13 40.78 -8.47 56.77
N LEU A 14 41.34 -9.63 56.39
CA LEU A 14 41.71 -9.98 55.01
C LEU A 14 40.45 -10.41 54.24
N GLY A 15 39.95 -9.54 53.36
CA GLY A 15 38.84 -9.85 52.44
C GLY A 15 39.34 -10.52 51.16
N VAL A 16 38.93 -11.76 50.92
CA VAL A 16 39.10 -12.47 49.64
C VAL A 16 38.11 -11.88 48.62
N ILE A 17 38.61 -11.14 47.64
CA ILE A 17 37.80 -10.66 46.51
C ILE A 17 37.68 -11.82 45.51
N ALA A 18 36.55 -12.53 45.57
CA ALA A 18 36.16 -13.47 44.52
C ALA A 18 35.80 -12.67 43.26
N CYS A 19 36.71 -12.64 42.29
CA CYS A 19 36.46 -12.13 40.95
C CYS A 19 35.52 -13.09 40.23
N GLY A 20 34.21 -12.87 40.36
CA GLY A 20 33.19 -13.55 39.57
C GLY A 20 33.32 -13.13 38.11
N THR A 21 33.91 -13.97 37.27
CA THR A 21 33.82 -13.85 35.82
C THR A 21 32.35 -14.03 35.43
N PHE A 22 31.64 -12.94 35.19
CA PHE A 22 30.37 -12.98 34.48
C PHE A 22 30.65 -13.39 33.04
N VAL A 23 30.55 -14.69 32.75
CA VAL A 23 30.43 -15.18 31.38
C VAL A 23 29.11 -14.64 30.85
N ARG A 24 29.15 -13.54 30.10
CA ARG A 24 28.02 -13.12 29.28
C ARG A 24 27.89 -14.14 28.16
N ALA A 25 26.84 -14.96 28.21
CA ALA A 25 26.39 -15.71 27.04
C ALA A 25 26.04 -14.69 25.96
N GLN A 26 26.97 -14.43 25.04
CA GLN A 26 26.70 -13.64 23.85
C GLN A 26 25.90 -14.54 22.91
N GLY A 27 24.57 -14.47 23.01
CA GLY A 27 23.72 -15.23 22.12
C GLY A 27 23.91 -14.77 20.67
N ALA A 28 24.13 -15.73 19.78
CA ALA A 28 24.28 -15.48 18.35
C ALA A 28 22.95 -15.01 17.74
N SER A 29 23.03 -14.47 16.52
CA SER A 29 21.87 -14.06 15.75
C SER A 29 21.77 -14.85 14.44
N VAL A 30 20.55 -15.29 14.13
CA VAL A 30 20.20 -15.92 12.87
C VAL A 30 19.29 -14.97 12.11
N ARG A 31 19.61 -14.70 10.85
CA ARG A 31 18.85 -13.79 10.00
C ARG A 31 18.58 -14.41 8.64
N GLY A 32 17.56 -13.93 7.95
CA GLY A 32 17.26 -14.36 6.60
C GLY A 32 15.91 -13.86 6.14
N VAL A 33 15.41 -14.47 5.06
CA VAL A 33 14.10 -14.16 4.49
C VAL A 33 13.25 -15.42 4.40
N VAL A 34 11.98 -15.31 4.79
CA VAL A 34 10.98 -16.36 4.59
C VAL A 34 10.25 -16.12 3.26
N ARG A 35 10.23 -17.11 2.37
CA ARG A 35 9.58 -17.06 1.06
C ARG A 35 8.68 -18.26 0.80
N ASP A 36 7.77 -18.14 -0.15
CA ASP A 36 7.01 -19.28 -0.66
C ASP A 36 7.74 -20.01 -1.82
N THR A 37 7.10 -21.05 -2.37
CA THR A 37 7.60 -21.80 -3.53
C THR A 37 7.66 -20.98 -4.82
N LEU A 38 7.00 -19.81 -4.87
CA LEU A 38 7.00 -18.86 -5.99
C LEU A 38 8.00 -17.72 -5.79
N GLY A 39 8.74 -17.73 -4.67
CA GLY A 39 9.74 -16.72 -4.32
C GLY A 39 9.16 -15.44 -3.69
N LEU A 40 7.86 -15.38 -3.41
CA LEU A 40 7.25 -14.25 -2.71
C LEU A 40 7.64 -14.27 -1.24
N ALA A 41 7.98 -13.10 -0.71
CA ALA A 41 8.24 -12.92 0.72
C ALA A 41 6.96 -13.19 1.54
N ILE A 42 7.12 -13.89 2.67
CA ILE A 42 6.03 -14.26 3.58
C ILE A 42 6.15 -13.45 4.87
N ALA A 43 5.12 -12.67 5.16
CA ALA A 43 4.97 -11.90 6.39
C ALA A 43 4.31 -12.71 7.51
N GLY A 44 4.67 -12.40 8.75
CA GLY A 44 4.03 -12.99 9.94
C GLY A 44 4.42 -14.44 10.21
N ALA A 45 5.48 -14.96 9.60
CA ALA A 45 5.97 -16.31 9.86
C ALA A 45 6.73 -16.32 11.20
N GLU A 46 6.27 -17.16 12.12
CA GLU A 46 6.90 -17.36 13.42
C GLU A 46 8.13 -18.26 13.23
N VAL A 47 9.31 -17.75 13.58
CA VAL A 47 10.59 -18.46 13.53
C VAL A 47 11.09 -18.66 14.95
N THR A 48 11.27 -19.93 15.34
CA THR A 48 11.66 -20.33 16.70
C THR A 48 12.80 -21.35 16.66
N VAL A 49 13.51 -21.50 17.78
CA VAL A 49 14.49 -22.58 17.97
C VAL A 49 13.89 -23.63 18.90
N GLU A 50 13.95 -24.89 18.50
CA GLU A 50 13.45 -26.00 19.31
C GLU A 50 14.23 -26.11 20.63
N GLY A 51 13.50 -26.23 21.75
CA GLY A 51 14.07 -26.27 23.09
C GLY A 51 14.62 -24.93 23.61
N GLY A 52 14.65 -23.88 22.77
CA GLY A 52 15.08 -22.53 23.15
C GLY A 52 13.94 -21.64 23.64
N ARG A 53 14.27 -20.56 24.35
CA ARG A 53 13.31 -19.53 24.80
C ARG A 53 13.17 -18.34 23.83
N GLY A 54 13.59 -18.49 22.57
CA GLY A 54 13.66 -17.41 21.58
C GLY A 54 12.75 -17.64 20.37
N GLY A 55 12.12 -16.56 19.92
CA GLY A 55 11.30 -16.52 18.71
C GLY A 55 11.31 -15.13 18.08
N THR A 56 11.04 -15.07 16.78
CA THR A 56 10.85 -13.82 16.03
C THR A 56 9.76 -14.01 14.99
N VAL A 57 9.27 -12.92 14.40
CA VAL A 57 8.24 -12.93 13.37
C VAL A 57 8.77 -12.22 12.14
N SER A 58 8.55 -12.80 10.95
CA SER A 58 8.97 -12.17 9.70
C SER A 58 8.18 -10.90 9.38
N GLY A 59 8.86 -9.88 8.86
CA GLY A 59 8.26 -8.62 8.40
C GLY A 59 7.51 -8.74 7.07
N GLU A 60 6.93 -7.63 6.59
CA GLU A 60 6.21 -7.60 5.30
C GLU A 60 7.09 -7.93 4.08
N ASP A 61 8.40 -7.70 4.19
CA ASP A 61 9.41 -8.06 3.19
C ASP A 61 9.96 -9.50 3.38
N GLY A 62 9.38 -10.25 4.33
CA GLY A 62 9.78 -11.60 4.70
C GLY A 62 11.05 -11.67 5.56
N SER A 63 11.70 -10.54 5.84
CA SER A 63 12.92 -10.53 6.63
C SER A 63 12.66 -10.90 8.09
N TYR A 64 13.60 -11.62 8.69
CA TYR A 64 13.55 -11.93 10.12
C TYR A 64 14.95 -11.86 10.75
N VAL A 65 14.97 -11.56 12.04
CA VAL A 65 16.18 -11.62 12.86
C VAL A 65 15.84 -12.29 14.19
N LEU A 66 16.38 -13.48 14.41
CA LEU A 66 16.29 -14.22 15.65
C LEU A 66 17.56 -13.98 16.46
N ARG A 67 17.42 -13.41 17.66
CA ARG A 67 18.54 -13.08 18.55
C ARG A 67 18.57 -14.05 19.73
N GLY A 68 19.73 -14.18 20.37
CA GLY A 68 19.85 -14.98 21.57
C GLY A 68 19.90 -16.49 21.28
N VAL A 69 20.32 -16.88 20.09
CA VAL A 69 20.44 -18.29 19.71
C VAL A 69 21.74 -18.84 20.28
N GLU A 70 21.66 -19.95 21.01
CA GLU A 70 22.85 -20.62 21.51
C GLU A 70 23.66 -21.24 20.37
N MET A 71 24.98 -21.17 20.49
CA MET A 71 25.91 -21.72 19.50
C MET A 71 25.77 -23.25 19.35
N GLY A 72 26.24 -23.77 18.21
CA GLY A 72 26.21 -25.19 17.84
C GLY A 72 25.01 -25.57 16.97
N ASN A 73 24.77 -26.87 16.84
CA ASN A 73 23.68 -27.39 16.03
C ASN A 73 22.33 -27.13 16.70
N ARG A 74 21.45 -26.43 15.98
CA ARG A 74 20.11 -26.06 16.44
C ARG A 74 19.09 -26.42 15.40
N ARG A 75 17.87 -26.71 15.84
CA ARG A 75 16.75 -26.95 14.95
C ARG A 75 15.85 -25.72 14.92
N LEU A 76 15.80 -25.04 13.78
CA LEU A 76 14.82 -23.99 13.54
C LEU A 76 13.47 -24.61 13.20
N ARG A 77 12.42 -24.04 13.76
CA ARG A 77 11.03 -24.35 13.45
C ARG A 77 10.32 -23.09 12.98
N VAL A 78 9.66 -23.20 11.84
CA VAL A 78 9.01 -22.07 11.17
C VAL A 78 7.54 -22.42 10.94
N ARG A 79 6.66 -21.55 11.40
CA ARG A 79 5.21 -21.75 11.33
C ARG A 79 4.52 -20.50 10.77
N ARG A 80 3.56 -20.72 9.89
CA ARG A 80 2.65 -19.68 9.40
C ARG A 80 1.30 -20.31 9.06
N LEU A 81 0.21 -19.68 9.48
CA LEU A 81 -1.14 -20.13 9.10
C LEU A 81 -1.26 -20.18 7.57
N GLY A 82 -1.81 -21.28 7.04
CA GLY A 82 -1.93 -21.50 5.59
C GLY A 82 -0.66 -22.07 4.93
N PHE A 83 0.38 -22.39 5.70
CA PHE A 83 1.60 -23.04 5.20
C PHE A 83 1.92 -24.31 5.99
N ARG A 84 2.59 -25.26 5.33
CA ARG A 84 3.14 -26.45 6.00
C ARG A 84 4.28 -26.00 6.92
N PRO A 85 4.27 -26.38 8.21
CA PRO A 85 5.37 -26.09 9.11
C PRO A 85 6.69 -26.66 8.55
N ALA A 86 7.75 -25.86 8.59
CA ALA A 86 9.08 -26.30 8.22
C ALA A 86 9.95 -26.45 9.47
N ALA A 87 10.83 -27.45 9.46
CA ALA A 87 11.85 -27.62 10.49
C ALA A 87 13.17 -27.99 9.81
N MET A 88 14.25 -27.32 10.20
CA MET A 88 15.57 -27.50 9.59
C MET A 88 16.66 -27.41 10.64
N ASP A 89 17.69 -28.22 10.48
CA ASP A 89 18.89 -28.16 11.32
C ASP A 89 19.82 -27.09 10.75
N ILE A 90 20.32 -26.23 11.62
CA ILE A 90 21.25 -25.15 11.32
C ILE A 90 22.48 -25.26 12.23
N GLU A 91 23.61 -24.84 11.71
CA GLU A 91 24.81 -24.65 12.51
C GLU A 91 24.94 -23.16 12.87
N VAL A 92 25.04 -22.87 14.16
CA VAL A 92 25.21 -21.51 14.67
C VAL A 92 26.67 -21.33 15.06
N PRO A 93 27.47 -20.62 14.24
CA PRO A 93 28.91 -20.47 14.46
C PRO A 93 29.21 -19.59 15.68
N ALA A 94 30.42 -19.75 16.22
CA ALA A 94 30.87 -19.04 17.41
C ALA A 94 31.11 -17.53 17.18
N ASP A 95 31.19 -17.09 15.92
CA ASP A 95 31.30 -15.68 15.52
C ASP A 95 29.96 -14.93 15.51
N GLY A 96 28.84 -15.64 15.69
CA GLY A 96 27.56 -15.08 16.10
C GLY A 96 26.59 -14.68 15.00
N LEU A 97 26.85 -14.98 13.71
CA LEU A 97 25.98 -14.62 12.60
C LEU A 97 25.75 -15.79 11.63
N SER A 98 24.51 -16.30 11.58
CA SER A 98 24.09 -17.29 10.58
C SER A 98 23.03 -16.69 9.65
N ALA A 99 23.21 -16.86 8.34
CA ALA A 99 22.26 -16.41 7.32
C ALA A 99 21.53 -17.62 6.74
N VAL A 100 20.21 -17.70 6.95
CA VAL A 100 19.39 -18.85 6.58
C VAL A 100 18.11 -18.37 5.92
N ASP A 101 17.95 -18.61 4.62
CA ASP A 101 16.69 -18.35 3.94
C ASP A 101 15.77 -19.57 4.05
N ILE A 102 14.47 -19.31 4.25
CA ILE A 102 13.48 -20.35 4.51
C ILE A 102 12.44 -20.33 3.40
N GLN A 103 12.14 -21.51 2.84
CA GLN A 103 11.02 -21.69 1.93
C GLN A 103 9.87 -22.44 2.60
N LEU A 104 8.67 -21.88 2.57
CA LEU A 104 7.44 -22.52 3.06
C LEU A 104 6.56 -22.97 1.89
N VAL A 105 5.96 -24.15 2.04
CA VAL A 105 4.98 -24.69 1.08
C VAL A 105 3.58 -24.34 1.56
N GLN A 106 2.77 -23.78 0.66
CA GLN A 106 1.41 -23.38 1.00
C GLN A 106 0.46 -24.59 1.14
N VAL A 107 -0.52 -24.49 2.04
CA VAL A 107 -1.64 -25.42 2.18
C VAL A 107 -2.83 -24.83 1.42
N VAL A 108 -3.35 -25.55 0.42
CA VAL A 108 -4.37 -25.07 -0.51
C VAL A 108 -5.76 -25.05 0.16
N GLN A 109 -6.05 -24.01 0.92
CA GLN A 109 -7.39 -23.70 1.44
C GLN A 109 -7.70 -22.20 1.30
N GLN A 110 -7.51 -21.70 0.09
CA GLN A 110 -7.78 -20.30 -0.23
C GLN A 110 -9.13 -20.15 -0.90
N LEU A 111 -9.70 -18.95 -0.82
CA LEU A 111 -10.74 -18.56 -1.76
C LEU A 111 -10.19 -18.60 -3.19
N ALA A 112 -11.10 -18.83 -4.15
CA ALA A 112 -10.76 -18.68 -5.56
C ALA A 112 -10.13 -17.29 -5.81
N PRO A 113 -9.05 -17.21 -6.62
CA PRO A 113 -8.37 -15.96 -6.88
C PRO A 113 -9.33 -14.96 -7.53
N VAL A 114 -9.24 -13.70 -7.09
CA VAL A 114 -9.96 -12.59 -7.72
C VAL A 114 -9.03 -11.92 -8.72
N ALA A 115 -9.35 -12.05 -10.01
CA ALA A 115 -8.63 -11.37 -11.07
C ALA A 115 -9.17 -9.93 -11.25
N VAL A 116 -8.29 -8.96 -11.05
CA VAL A 116 -8.50 -7.55 -11.33
C VAL A 116 -7.98 -7.27 -12.73
N LEU A 117 -8.89 -7.30 -13.68
CA LEU A 117 -8.61 -6.82 -15.02
C LEU A 117 -8.65 -5.30 -15.01
N ALA A 118 -7.58 -4.67 -15.51
CA ALA A 118 -7.65 -3.24 -15.78
C ALA A 118 -8.73 -2.99 -16.84
N ARG A 119 -9.85 -2.39 -16.45
CA ARG A 119 -10.87 -1.94 -17.40
C ARG A 119 -10.41 -0.62 -18.02
N LYS A 120 -9.92 -0.66 -19.26
CA LYS A 120 -9.63 0.55 -20.06
C LYS A 120 -10.85 1.47 -20.14
N ASP A 121 -12.04 0.88 -20.25
CA ASP A 121 -13.28 1.54 -20.68
C ASP A 121 -13.77 2.65 -19.74
N ALA A 122 -13.71 2.47 -18.40
CA ALA A 122 -14.26 3.44 -17.46
C ALA A 122 -13.37 4.67 -17.25
N PHE A 123 -12.06 4.53 -17.51
CA PHE A 123 -11.08 5.60 -17.37
C PHE A 123 -10.90 6.36 -18.69
N GLU A 124 -10.82 5.66 -19.83
CA GLU A 124 -10.72 6.31 -21.14
C GLU A 124 -11.99 7.09 -21.52
N TYR A 125 -13.18 6.61 -21.17
CA TYR A 125 -14.43 7.35 -21.45
C TYR A 125 -14.47 8.70 -20.74
N ARG A 126 -13.97 8.78 -19.49
CA ARG A 126 -13.92 10.05 -18.71
C ARG A 126 -12.87 11.02 -19.22
N LEU A 127 -11.76 10.50 -19.73
CA LEU A 127 -10.71 11.31 -20.32
C LEU A 127 -11.00 11.66 -21.79
N ALA A 128 -12.14 11.20 -22.32
CA ALA A 128 -12.66 11.44 -23.66
C ALA A 128 -11.55 11.47 -24.74
N GLY A 129 -10.67 10.47 -24.78
CA GLY A 129 -9.59 10.37 -25.78
C GLY A 129 -8.34 11.23 -25.52
N PHE A 130 -8.15 11.81 -24.32
CA PHE A 130 -6.98 12.62 -23.95
C PHE A 130 -5.65 11.97 -24.34
N TYR A 131 -5.45 10.69 -24.01
CA TYR A 131 -4.19 10.00 -24.28
C TYR A 131 -3.94 9.81 -25.78
N GLU A 132 -4.98 9.49 -26.55
CA GLU A 132 -4.86 9.38 -28.00
C GLU A 132 -4.43 10.72 -28.62
N ARG A 133 -5.01 11.84 -28.15
CA ARG A 133 -4.63 13.18 -28.61
C ARG A 133 -3.21 13.55 -28.19
N GLN A 134 -2.82 13.20 -26.97
CA GLN A 134 -1.46 13.39 -26.48
C GLN A 134 -0.43 12.67 -27.34
N GLU A 135 -0.72 11.44 -27.77
CA GLU A 135 0.16 10.65 -28.64
C GLU A 135 0.29 11.25 -30.05
N ARG A 136 -0.80 11.84 -30.58
CA ARG A 136 -0.78 12.57 -31.86
C ARG A 136 0.02 13.87 -31.83
N LYS A 137 0.32 14.40 -30.63
CA LYS A 137 1.16 15.58 -30.39
C LYS A 137 0.72 16.85 -31.13
N VAL A 138 -0.58 16.98 -31.39
CA VAL A 138 -1.18 18.22 -31.90
C VAL A 138 -1.64 19.03 -30.69
N GLY A 139 -1.09 20.24 -30.51
CA GLY A 139 -1.30 21.04 -29.29
C GLY A 139 -0.24 20.79 -28.21
N HIS A 140 -0.49 21.30 -27.01
CA HIS A 140 0.40 21.18 -25.86
C HIS A 140 -0.26 20.41 -24.73
N PHE A 141 0.47 19.47 -24.13
CA PHE A 141 -0.07 18.58 -23.11
C PHE A 141 0.72 18.70 -21.80
N VAL A 142 0.00 18.78 -20.70
CA VAL A 142 0.55 18.63 -19.34
C VAL A 142 0.07 17.28 -18.82
N SER A 143 0.97 16.31 -18.76
CA SER A 143 0.67 14.97 -18.25
C SER A 143 0.62 14.94 -16.73
N ARG A 144 -0.08 13.95 -16.15
CA ARG A 144 -0.07 13.70 -14.70
C ARG A 144 1.33 13.67 -14.10
N GLU A 145 2.26 13.00 -14.78
CA GLU A 145 3.65 12.88 -14.34
C GLU A 145 4.33 14.25 -14.24
N ARG A 146 4.08 15.13 -15.22
CA ARG A 146 4.60 16.49 -15.18
C ARG A 146 4.02 17.28 -14.01
N ILE A 147 2.70 17.22 -13.82
CA ILE A 147 2.03 17.92 -12.71
C ILE A 147 2.55 17.43 -11.36
N GLU A 148 2.77 16.12 -11.18
CA GLU A 148 3.35 15.55 -9.95
C GLU A 148 4.79 16.03 -9.73
N ARG A 149 5.62 16.03 -10.78
CA ARG A 149 7.03 16.46 -10.69
C ARG A 149 7.18 17.95 -10.42
N THR A 150 6.28 18.78 -10.93
CA THR A 150 6.31 20.23 -10.74
C THR A 150 6.01 20.63 -9.29
N HIS A 151 5.30 19.79 -8.51
CA HIS A 151 4.93 20.06 -7.10
C HIS A 151 4.30 21.46 -6.86
N SER A 152 3.64 22.03 -7.88
CA SER A 152 3.01 23.35 -7.74
C SER A 152 1.63 23.24 -7.10
N PHE A 153 1.34 24.15 -6.17
CA PHE A 153 0.01 24.37 -5.61
C PHE A 153 -0.85 25.31 -6.47
N SER A 154 -0.24 26.01 -7.45
CA SER A 154 -0.93 26.94 -8.33
C SER A 154 -1.14 26.31 -9.71
N PHE A 155 -2.39 26.25 -10.16
CA PHE A 155 -2.72 25.66 -11.45
C PHE A 155 -2.09 26.44 -12.60
N THR A 156 -2.10 27.78 -12.54
CA THR A 156 -1.57 28.60 -13.64
C THR A 156 -0.08 28.37 -13.87
N ASP A 157 0.69 27.96 -12.85
CA ASP A 157 2.11 27.63 -13.02
C ASP A 157 2.35 26.40 -13.89
N LEU A 158 1.40 25.46 -13.95
CA LEU A 158 1.46 24.31 -14.87
C LEU A 158 1.45 24.73 -16.34
N LEU A 159 0.83 25.88 -16.63
CA LEU A 159 0.64 26.37 -18.00
C LEU A 159 1.70 27.39 -18.41
N ARG A 160 2.48 27.92 -17.46
CA ARG A 160 3.43 29.02 -17.68
C ARG A 160 4.53 28.68 -18.69
N GLU A 161 4.94 27.42 -18.73
CA GLU A 161 5.97 26.90 -19.63
C GLU A 161 5.43 26.55 -21.02
N ILE A 162 4.12 26.66 -21.25
CA ILE A 162 3.52 26.33 -22.54
C ILE A 162 3.70 27.50 -23.52
N PRO A 163 4.27 27.27 -24.72
CA PRO A 163 4.39 28.30 -25.74
C PRO A 163 3.06 28.96 -26.05
N GLY A 164 3.04 30.30 -26.13
CA GLY A 164 1.84 31.08 -26.45
C GLY A 164 0.86 31.29 -25.28
N VAL A 165 1.06 30.62 -24.13
CA VAL A 165 0.31 30.89 -22.90
C VAL A 165 0.88 32.11 -22.18
N LYS A 166 -0.01 33.01 -21.76
CA LYS A 166 0.29 34.16 -20.92
C LYS A 166 -0.71 34.22 -19.78
N ILE A 167 -0.23 34.47 -18.57
CA ILE A 167 -1.07 34.62 -17.37
C ILE A 167 -1.17 36.11 -17.07
N ARG A 168 -2.40 36.63 -16.97
CA ARG A 168 -2.66 38.04 -16.66
C ARG A 168 -3.54 38.13 -15.42
N PRO A 169 -3.19 38.98 -14.44
CA PRO A 169 -4.07 39.27 -13.33
C PRO A 169 -5.31 40.02 -13.85
N ILE A 170 -6.49 39.64 -13.36
CA ILE A 170 -7.75 40.34 -13.56
C ILE A 170 -8.26 40.77 -12.20
N GLY A 171 -8.28 42.07 -11.96
CA GLY A 171 -8.46 42.62 -10.62
C GLY A 171 -7.35 42.18 -9.67
N SER A 172 -7.67 42.03 -8.39
CA SER A 172 -6.67 41.77 -7.34
C SER A 172 -6.45 40.29 -7.02
N ILE A 173 -7.30 39.38 -7.53
CA ILE A 173 -7.40 37.99 -7.03
C ILE A 173 -7.31 36.96 -8.17
N ILE A 174 -7.90 37.24 -9.33
CA ILE A 174 -8.06 36.23 -10.39
C ILE A 174 -6.86 36.24 -11.33
N LYS A 175 -6.31 35.06 -11.64
CA LYS A 175 -5.29 34.89 -12.68
C LYS A 175 -5.96 34.27 -13.91
N ALA A 176 -6.01 35.01 -15.01
CA ALA A 176 -6.60 34.51 -16.23
C ALA A 176 -5.53 34.09 -17.24
N VAL A 177 -5.82 33.01 -17.95
CA VAL A 177 -5.02 32.56 -19.08
C VAL A 177 -5.41 33.35 -20.32
N ARG A 178 -4.39 33.67 -21.10
CA ARG A 178 -4.49 34.32 -22.40
C ARG A 178 -3.62 33.60 -23.40
N LEU A 179 -4.17 33.38 -24.58
CA LEU A 179 -3.48 32.86 -25.75
C LEU A 179 -3.27 33.99 -26.76
N ARG A 180 -2.55 33.68 -27.85
CA ARG A 180 -2.35 34.58 -29.01
C ARG A 180 -1.85 35.97 -28.63
N GLY A 181 -0.72 36.05 -27.92
CA GLY A 181 -0.10 37.35 -27.59
C GLY A 181 -0.74 38.07 -26.41
N ALA A 182 -1.34 37.32 -25.48
CA ALA A 182 -1.95 37.80 -24.23
C ALA A 182 -3.31 38.53 -24.35
N SER A 183 -3.95 38.53 -25.53
CA SER A 183 -5.20 39.27 -25.77
C SER A 183 -6.45 38.38 -25.87
N CYS A 184 -6.30 37.06 -26.03
CA CYS A 184 -7.42 36.16 -26.35
C CYS A 184 -7.70 35.18 -25.19
N PRO A 185 -8.88 35.22 -24.54
CA PRO A 185 -9.26 34.23 -23.54
C PRO A 185 -9.63 32.90 -24.23
N PRO A 186 -9.02 31.76 -23.85
CA PRO A 186 -9.40 30.46 -24.40
C PRO A 186 -10.75 29.99 -23.87
N LEU A 187 -11.42 29.12 -24.63
CA LEU A 187 -12.55 28.35 -24.12
C LEU A 187 -12.01 27.23 -23.21
N VAL A 188 -12.46 27.19 -21.95
CA VAL A 188 -12.05 26.16 -21.00
C VAL A 188 -13.05 25.00 -21.04
N PHE A 189 -12.54 23.77 -21.15
CA PHE A 189 -13.31 22.55 -21.00
C PHE A 189 -12.91 21.84 -19.70
N LEU A 190 -13.90 21.31 -19.00
CA LEU A 190 -13.74 20.45 -17.83
C LEU A 190 -14.41 19.13 -18.14
N ASP A 191 -13.64 18.03 -18.17
CA ASP A 191 -14.16 16.68 -18.43
C ASP A 191 -15.04 16.60 -19.68
N GLY A 192 -14.62 17.26 -20.76
CA GLY A 192 -15.33 17.29 -22.04
C GLY A 192 -16.52 18.24 -22.10
N THR A 193 -16.81 18.99 -21.04
CA THR A 193 -17.90 19.99 -21.00
C THR A 193 -17.34 21.41 -20.98
N PRO A 194 -17.83 22.36 -21.79
CA PRO A 194 -17.36 23.74 -21.76
C PRO A 194 -17.76 24.43 -20.45
N ALA A 195 -16.82 25.15 -19.83
CA ALA A 195 -17.09 25.94 -18.65
C ALA A 195 -18.06 27.10 -18.97
N PRO A 196 -19.00 27.44 -18.08
CA PRO A 196 -20.09 28.39 -18.37
C PRO A 196 -19.64 29.86 -18.45
N ALA A 197 -18.37 30.18 -18.18
CA ALA A 197 -17.86 31.54 -18.10
C ALA A 197 -16.86 31.86 -19.23
N ALA A 198 -16.94 33.08 -19.76
CA ALA A 198 -15.96 33.61 -20.72
C ALA A 198 -14.55 33.77 -20.11
N GLU A 199 -14.48 33.95 -18.79
CA GLU A 199 -13.24 33.93 -18.01
C GLU A 199 -13.40 32.93 -16.86
N PHE A 200 -12.57 31.90 -16.87
CA PHE A 200 -12.58 30.84 -15.86
C PHE A 200 -11.35 30.97 -14.97
N ASP A 201 -11.55 31.05 -13.65
CA ASP A 201 -10.46 31.12 -12.68
C ASP A 201 -9.87 29.73 -12.46
N LEU A 202 -8.73 29.47 -13.08
CA LEU A 202 -8.03 28.19 -12.98
C LEU A 202 -7.46 27.95 -11.57
N GLU A 203 -7.27 28.99 -10.76
CA GLU A 203 -6.80 28.81 -9.38
C GLU A 203 -7.86 28.17 -8.47
N SER A 204 -9.12 28.09 -8.92
CA SER A 204 -10.16 27.31 -8.24
C SER A 204 -10.00 25.79 -8.37
N ILE A 205 -9.13 25.32 -9.28
CA ILE A 205 -8.86 23.91 -9.52
C ILE A 205 -7.55 23.52 -8.83
N ASP A 206 -7.63 22.57 -7.90
CA ASP A 206 -6.45 22.00 -7.26
C ASP A 206 -5.68 21.12 -8.28
N PRO A 207 -4.39 21.37 -8.55
CA PRO A 207 -3.57 20.50 -9.40
C PRO A 207 -3.60 19.01 -9.04
N ALA A 208 -3.88 18.66 -7.78
CA ALA A 208 -3.96 17.27 -7.31
C ALA A 208 -5.18 16.50 -7.87
N MET A 209 -6.26 17.20 -8.23
CA MET A 209 -7.48 16.59 -8.80
C MET A 209 -7.45 16.48 -10.33
N VAL A 210 -6.35 16.82 -10.98
CA VAL A 210 -6.22 16.88 -12.45
C VAL A 210 -5.43 15.67 -12.95
N GLU A 211 -5.96 14.91 -13.90
CA GLU A 211 -5.21 13.85 -14.59
C GLU A 211 -4.34 14.42 -15.72
N GLY A 212 -4.84 15.43 -16.44
CA GLY A 212 -4.08 16.07 -17.51
C GLY A 212 -4.71 17.35 -18.02
N VAL A 213 -3.91 18.14 -18.75
CA VAL A 213 -4.36 19.38 -19.40
C VAL A 213 -3.93 19.37 -20.86
N GLU A 214 -4.82 19.80 -21.75
CA GLU A 214 -4.56 20.03 -23.17
C GLU A 214 -4.72 21.52 -23.48
N VAL A 215 -3.79 22.10 -24.24
CA VAL A 215 -3.82 23.50 -24.68
C VAL A 215 -3.65 23.58 -26.18
N TYR A 216 -4.64 24.17 -26.84
CA TYR A 216 -4.69 24.39 -28.28
C TYR A 216 -4.73 25.88 -28.57
N SER A 217 -3.73 26.43 -29.27
CA SER A 217 -3.56 27.89 -29.40
C SER A 217 -4.33 28.56 -30.55
N GLY A 218 -5.19 27.82 -31.23
CA GLY A 218 -6.09 28.36 -32.25
C GLY A 218 -6.94 27.28 -32.92
N SER A 219 -8.02 27.70 -33.57
CA SER A 219 -9.05 26.80 -34.14
C SER A 219 -8.51 25.75 -35.12
N ALA A 220 -7.41 26.03 -35.83
CA ALA A 220 -6.77 25.07 -36.74
C ALA A 220 -6.18 23.84 -36.03
N THR A 221 -5.87 23.96 -34.74
CA THR A 221 -5.34 22.85 -33.91
C THR A 221 -6.37 22.26 -32.97
N VAL A 222 -7.54 22.88 -32.84
CA VAL A 222 -8.58 22.46 -31.90
C VAL A 222 -9.29 21.22 -32.46
N PRO A 223 -9.32 20.09 -31.72
CA PRO A 223 -10.11 18.92 -32.06
C PRO A 223 -11.61 19.22 -32.24
N ALA A 224 -12.28 18.47 -33.10
CA ALA A 224 -13.69 18.70 -33.43
C ALA A 224 -14.62 18.57 -32.22
N GLU A 225 -14.28 17.72 -31.25
CA GLU A 225 -15.01 17.56 -29.99
C GLU A 225 -15.01 18.81 -29.08
N PHE A 226 -14.06 19.74 -29.29
CA PHE A 226 -14.02 21.01 -28.57
C PHE A 226 -14.49 22.20 -29.40
N ALA A 227 -15.11 21.96 -30.57
CA ALA A 227 -15.74 23.01 -31.36
C ALA A 227 -16.87 23.64 -30.53
N GLY A 228 -16.62 24.85 -30.00
CA GLY A 228 -17.54 25.55 -29.14
C GLY A 228 -18.74 26.12 -29.92
N PRO A 229 -19.92 26.27 -29.29
CA PRO A 229 -21.03 26.97 -29.93
C PRO A 229 -20.61 28.40 -30.32
N ARG A 230 -21.05 28.86 -31.51
CA ARG A 230 -20.80 30.22 -32.03
C ARG A 230 -19.31 30.59 -32.24
N ASN A 231 -18.41 29.61 -32.44
CA ASN A 231 -16.96 29.82 -32.64
C ASN A 231 -16.24 30.44 -31.42
N LEU A 232 -16.65 30.08 -30.20
CA LEU A 232 -15.99 30.56 -28.97
C LEU A 232 -14.56 29.99 -28.80
N ASP A 233 -14.22 28.95 -29.54
CA ASP A 233 -12.89 28.33 -29.64
C ASP A 233 -11.89 29.12 -30.50
N ARG A 234 -12.28 30.25 -31.12
CA ARG A 234 -11.41 31.09 -31.97
C ARG A 234 -10.10 31.50 -31.30
N CYS A 235 -10.14 31.69 -29.98
CA CYS A 235 -8.98 32.03 -29.17
C CYS A 235 -8.09 30.85 -28.79
N GLY A 236 -8.55 29.62 -29.04
CA GLY A 236 -7.96 28.38 -28.57
C GLY A 236 -8.76 27.75 -27.43
N VAL A 237 -8.33 26.56 -27.02
CA VAL A 237 -8.99 25.72 -26.02
C VAL A 237 -7.99 25.34 -24.92
N VAL A 238 -8.44 25.34 -23.68
CA VAL A 238 -7.77 24.68 -22.55
C VAL A 238 -8.70 23.59 -22.02
N ALA A 239 -8.42 22.32 -22.30
CA ALA A 239 -9.20 21.20 -21.80
C ALA A 239 -8.53 20.58 -20.59
N ILE A 240 -9.28 20.40 -19.51
CA ILE A 240 -8.81 19.93 -18.21
C ILE A 240 -9.57 18.66 -17.88
N TRP A 241 -8.81 17.61 -17.58
CA TRP A 241 -9.34 16.30 -17.27
C TRP A 241 -9.13 16.01 -15.80
N SER A 242 -10.22 15.75 -15.08
CA SER A 242 -10.18 15.39 -13.68
C SER A 242 -9.72 13.95 -13.50
N ARG A 243 -9.02 13.73 -12.40
CA ARG A 243 -8.79 12.40 -11.86
C ARG A 243 -10.12 11.92 -11.26
N PRO A 244 -10.45 10.61 -11.31
CA PRO A 244 -11.53 10.08 -10.51
C PRO A 244 -11.37 10.56 -9.06
N PHE A 245 -12.40 11.25 -8.57
CA PHE A 245 -12.52 11.55 -7.16
C PHE A 245 -12.39 10.22 -6.43
N ARG A 246 -11.30 10.06 -5.66
CA ARG A 246 -11.34 9.12 -4.54
C ARG A 246 -12.58 9.56 -3.78
N SER A 247 -13.61 8.71 -3.71
CA SER A 247 -14.69 8.95 -2.78
C SER A 247 -14.00 9.24 -1.47
N ARG A 248 -14.06 10.49 -1.00
CA ARG A 248 -13.65 10.83 0.36
C ARG A 248 -14.59 9.98 1.20
N ALA A 249 -14.14 8.79 1.58
CA ALA A 249 -14.61 8.13 2.77
C ALA A 249 -14.60 9.24 3.81
N ARG A 250 -15.81 9.62 4.21
CA ARG A 250 -16.12 10.64 5.20
C ARG A 250 -14.96 10.73 6.18
N ARG A 251 -14.28 11.88 6.24
CA ARG A 251 -13.18 12.14 7.19
C ARG A 251 -13.59 11.56 8.53
N VAL A 252 -13.04 10.40 8.87
CA VAL A 252 -12.95 9.97 10.25
C VAL A 252 -11.93 10.95 10.80
N THR A 253 -12.43 11.89 11.58
CA THR A 253 -11.63 12.80 12.39
C THR A 253 -10.50 12.01 13.02
N GLY A 254 -9.29 12.54 12.87
CA GLY A 254 -8.05 11.89 13.27
C GLY A 254 -8.15 11.29 14.66
N GLU A 255 -8.18 9.97 14.67
CA GLU A 255 -7.62 9.18 15.75
C GLU A 255 -6.41 8.51 15.12
N SER A 256 -5.26 8.72 15.74
CA SER A 256 -4.00 8.10 15.35
C SER A 256 -4.24 6.65 14.94
N VAL A 257 -3.80 6.28 13.74
CA VAL A 257 -3.50 4.88 13.45
C VAL A 257 -2.27 4.55 14.29
N ASP A 258 -2.49 4.48 15.60
CA ASP A 258 -1.56 3.86 16.50
C ASP A 258 -1.44 2.43 15.99
N ALA A 259 -0.20 1.98 15.82
CA ALA A 259 0.20 0.60 15.64
C ALA A 259 -0.17 -0.25 16.89
N ARG A 260 -1.45 -0.19 17.30
CA ARG A 260 -2.04 -0.99 18.37
C ARG A 260 -2.44 -2.32 17.76
N ALA A 261 -1.60 -3.31 18.07
CA ALA A 261 -1.82 -4.74 17.93
C ALA A 261 -2.35 -5.16 16.55
N SER A 262 -1.44 -5.55 15.66
CA SER A 262 -1.78 -6.53 14.63
C SER A 262 -2.55 -7.67 15.31
N VAL A 263 -3.83 -7.83 14.99
CA VAL A 263 -4.64 -8.89 15.58
C VAL A 263 -3.94 -10.21 15.27
N ASP A 264 -3.49 -10.92 16.31
CA ASP A 264 -2.85 -12.22 16.14
C ASP A 264 -3.94 -13.25 15.78
N LEU A 265 -4.16 -13.41 14.48
CA LEU A 265 -5.15 -14.32 13.93
C LEU A 265 -4.87 -15.76 14.35
N ALA A 266 -3.59 -16.15 14.52
CA ALA A 266 -3.25 -17.49 14.98
C ALA A 266 -3.68 -17.72 16.44
N GLU A 267 -3.57 -16.70 17.29
CA GLU A 267 -4.11 -16.74 18.66
C GLU A 267 -5.64 -16.80 18.67
N LEU A 268 -6.33 -16.01 17.85
CA LEU A 268 -7.80 -16.06 17.75
C LEU A 268 -8.31 -17.45 17.31
N VAL A 269 -7.63 -18.08 16.35
CA VAL A 269 -7.94 -19.46 15.92
C VAL A 269 -7.71 -20.45 17.06
N ARG A 270 -6.58 -20.34 17.79
CA ARG A 270 -6.28 -21.21 18.94
C ARG A 270 -7.32 -21.09 20.06
N ARG A 271 -7.84 -19.89 20.28
CA ARG A 271 -8.91 -19.62 21.26
C ARG A 271 -10.31 -20.01 20.78
N GLY A 272 -10.45 -20.44 19.52
CA GLY A 272 -11.74 -20.79 18.93
C GLY A 272 -12.67 -19.59 18.72
N GLN A 273 -12.13 -18.38 18.66
CA GLN A 273 -12.91 -17.15 18.43
C GLN A 273 -13.17 -16.90 16.93
N VAL A 274 -12.28 -17.42 16.08
CA VAL A 274 -12.42 -17.43 14.61
C VAL A 274 -12.03 -18.81 14.10
N PHE A 275 -12.56 -19.21 12.95
CA PHE A 275 -12.34 -20.54 12.39
C PHE A 275 -11.59 -20.50 11.07
N THR A 276 -10.89 -21.57 10.73
CA THR A 276 -10.31 -21.77 9.40
C THR A 276 -11.33 -22.42 8.47
N ALA A 277 -11.09 -22.38 7.15
CA ALA A 277 -11.93 -23.05 6.16
C ALA A 277 -12.10 -24.56 6.43
N ALA A 278 -11.13 -25.22 7.06
CA ALA A 278 -11.21 -26.63 7.46
C ALA A 278 -12.13 -26.91 8.65
N GLN A 279 -12.46 -25.89 9.45
CA GLN A 279 -13.17 -26.03 10.72
C GLN A 279 -14.66 -25.65 10.61
N VAL A 280 -15.12 -25.29 9.42
CA VAL A 280 -16.48 -24.85 9.12
C VAL A 280 -17.13 -25.82 8.13
N ASP A 281 -18.46 -25.91 8.18
CA ASP A 281 -19.24 -26.79 7.29
C ASP A 281 -19.37 -26.16 5.90
N THR A 282 -19.63 -24.85 5.86
CA THR A 282 -19.62 -24.04 4.64
C THR A 282 -18.67 -22.86 4.86
N ALA A 283 -17.65 -22.77 4.03
CA ALA A 283 -16.71 -21.66 4.10
C ALA A 283 -17.31 -20.36 3.56
N VAL A 284 -16.71 -19.23 3.97
CA VAL A 284 -16.94 -17.91 3.37
C VAL A 284 -16.85 -18.03 1.84
N SER A 285 -17.75 -17.34 1.14
CA SER A 285 -17.70 -17.22 -0.32
C SER A 285 -17.86 -15.78 -0.78
N MET A 286 -17.27 -15.47 -1.95
CA MET A 286 -17.41 -14.18 -2.60
C MET A 286 -18.85 -13.92 -3.05
N ILE A 287 -19.38 -12.73 -2.75
CA ILE A 287 -20.61 -12.24 -3.37
C ILE A 287 -20.23 -11.49 -4.65
N ALA A 288 -21.06 -11.58 -5.70
CA ALA A 288 -20.84 -10.84 -6.94
C ALA A 288 -20.77 -9.32 -6.68
N GLY A 289 -19.69 -8.68 -7.11
CA GLY A 289 -19.44 -7.25 -6.83
C GLY A 289 -19.04 -6.93 -5.38
N GLY A 290 -18.97 -7.93 -4.50
CA GLY A 290 -18.62 -7.77 -3.09
C GLY A 290 -17.17 -7.35 -2.84
N LEU A 291 -16.29 -7.45 -3.84
CA LEU A 291 -14.93 -6.93 -3.79
C LEU A 291 -14.59 -6.26 -5.11
N THR A 292 -14.11 -5.02 -5.04
CA THR A 292 -13.81 -4.19 -6.22
C THR A 292 -12.43 -3.55 -6.08
N PRO A 293 -11.33 -4.32 -6.22
CA PRO A 293 -10.00 -3.74 -6.15
C PRO A 293 -9.71 -2.94 -7.41
N GLU A 294 -9.16 -1.74 -7.24
CA GLU A 294 -8.74 -0.90 -8.35
C GLU A 294 -7.28 -1.18 -8.72
N TYR A 295 -7.00 -1.27 -10.01
CA TYR A 295 -5.63 -1.41 -10.50
C TYR A 295 -4.87 -0.09 -10.29
N PRO A 296 -3.73 -0.07 -9.57
CA PRO A 296 -2.92 1.14 -9.42
C PRO A 296 -2.47 1.70 -10.77
N LEU A 297 -2.95 2.91 -11.12
CA LEU A 297 -2.70 3.52 -12.44
C LEU A 297 -1.21 3.64 -12.79
N SER A 298 -0.34 3.90 -11.80
CA SER A 298 1.10 3.98 -12.03
C SER A 298 1.71 2.64 -12.46
N LEU A 299 1.19 1.53 -11.93
CA LEU A 299 1.64 0.18 -12.32
C LEU A 299 1.00 -0.26 -13.63
N LEU A 300 -0.25 0.13 -13.87
CA LEU A 300 -0.94 -0.11 -15.13
C LEU A 300 -0.17 0.53 -16.29
N LYS A 301 0.17 1.83 -16.18
CA LYS A 301 0.95 2.56 -17.19
C LYS A 301 2.35 1.96 -17.43
N GLN A 302 2.91 1.29 -16.42
CA GLN A 302 4.21 0.61 -16.52
C GLN A 302 4.11 -0.84 -17.04
N GLY A 303 2.91 -1.33 -17.40
CA GLY A 303 2.72 -2.71 -17.84
C GLY A 303 3.01 -3.74 -16.74
N ARG A 304 3.00 -3.33 -15.46
CA ARG A 304 3.37 -4.19 -14.32
C ARG A 304 2.15 -4.91 -13.80
N SER A 305 2.10 -6.23 -13.98
CA SER A 305 1.16 -7.13 -13.30
C SER A 305 1.65 -7.50 -11.90
N GLY A 306 0.78 -8.05 -11.08
CA GLY A 306 1.18 -8.55 -9.78
C GLY A 306 0.12 -9.36 -9.05
N ARG A 307 0.54 -9.91 -7.91
CA ARG A 307 -0.30 -10.71 -7.02
C ARG A 307 -0.17 -10.20 -5.60
N VAL A 308 -1.29 -10.25 -4.89
CA VAL A 308 -1.38 -10.02 -3.45
C VAL A 308 -2.06 -11.21 -2.81
N LEU A 309 -1.50 -11.71 -1.72
CA LEU A 309 -2.19 -12.63 -0.83
C LEU A 309 -2.59 -11.88 0.43
N ALA A 310 -3.88 -11.60 0.57
CA ALA A 310 -4.43 -10.98 1.77
C ALA A 310 -4.96 -12.04 2.74
N GLU A 311 -4.84 -11.76 4.03
CA GLU A 311 -5.45 -12.54 5.11
C GLU A 311 -6.27 -11.61 5.99
N PHE A 312 -7.48 -12.01 6.35
CA PHE A 312 -8.39 -11.20 7.15
C PHE A 312 -9.45 -12.08 7.80
N VAL A 313 -10.23 -11.52 8.72
CA VAL A 313 -11.40 -12.19 9.29
C VAL A 313 -12.65 -11.65 8.62
N VAL A 314 -13.50 -12.55 8.15
CA VAL A 314 -14.90 -12.24 7.82
C VAL A 314 -15.74 -12.59 9.03
N ASP A 315 -16.54 -11.64 9.49
CA ASP A 315 -17.39 -11.82 10.67
C ASP A 315 -18.70 -12.58 10.35
N THR A 316 -19.58 -12.69 11.35
CA THR A 316 -20.86 -13.39 11.20
C THR A 316 -21.87 -12.67 10.29
N LEU A 317 -21.62 -11.39 9.97
CA LEU A 317 -22.42 -10.58 9.06
C LEU A 317 -21.92 -10.63 7.62
N GLY A 318 -20.74 -11.23 7.39
CA GLY A 318 -20.11 -11.26 6.08
C GLY A 318 -19.27 -10.02 5.77
N GLU A 319 -18.97 -9.20 6.78
CA GLU A 319 -18.10 -8.03 6.65
C GLU A 319 -16.66 -8.36 7.05
N VAL A 320 -15.69 -7.61 6.52
CA VAL A 320 -14.30 -7.75 6.94
C VAL A 320 -14.10 -7.06 8.30
N ALA A 321 -13.70 -7.83 9.31
CA ALA A 321 -13.48 -7.33 10.66
C ALA A 321 -12.36 -6.27 10.66
N ARG A 322 -12.63 -5.12 11.28
CA ARG A 322 -11.69 -3.98 11.31
C ARG A 322 -10.36 -4.36 11.95
N GLY A 323 -9.27 -3.89 11.35
CA GLY A 323 -7.91 -4.12 11.86
C GLY A 323 -7.37 -5.55 11.65
N THR A 324 -8.13 -6.43 11.00
CA THR A 324 -7.70 -7.82 10.75
C THR A 324 -7.01 -8.03 9.41
N VAL A 325 -7.05 -7.04 8.51
CA VAL A 325 -6.44 -7.15 7.17
C VAL A 325 -4.92 -7.15 7.28
N GLY A 326 -4.33 -8.30 7.02
CA GLY A 326 -2.89 -8.52 6.85
C GLY A 326 -2.55 -8.85 5.39
N ILE A 327 -1.34 -8.48 4.98
CA ILE A 327 -0.79 -8.89 3.68
C ILE A 327 0.25 -9.97 3.97
N VAL A 328 -0.05 -11.20 3.54
CA VAL A 328 0.83 -12.36 3.72
C VAL A 328 1.99 -12.27 2.74
N ALA A 329 1.69 -11.92 1.49
CA ALA A 329 2.66 -11.81 0.42
C ALA A 329 2.18 -10.79 -0.62
N SER A 330 3.11 -10.07 -1.24
CA SER A 330 2.79 -9.15 -2.32
C SER A 330 3.96 -8.97 -3.27
N THR A 331 3.67 -8.91 -4.56
CA THR A 331 4.65 -8.55 -5.58
C THR A 331 5.01 -7.07 -5.59
N HIS A 332 4.16 -6.18 -5.03
CA HIS A 332 4.41 -4.75 -5.02
C HIS A 332 3.63 -4.00 -3.93
N PRO A 333 4.23 -3.03 -3.20
CA PRO A 333 3.55 -2.28 -2.16
C PRO A 333 2.25 -1.56 -2.60
N LEU A 334 2.22 -1.01 -3.82
CA LEU A 334 1.02 -0.37 -4.36
C LEU A 334 -0.14 -1.35 -4.62
N PHE A 335 0.14 -2.63 -4.93
CA PHE A 335 -0.92 -3.64 -5.00
C PHE A 335 -1.43 -3.98 -3.60
N SER A 336 -0.54 -4.03 -2.60
CA SER A 336 -0.91 -4.21 -1.19
C SER A 336 -1.88 -3.12 -0.73
N LEU A 337 -1.59 -1.86 -1.07
CA LEU A 337 -2.46 -0.72 -0.75
C LEU A 337 -3.84 -0.87 -1.41
N ALA A 338 -3.89 -1.18 -2.71
CA ALA A 338 -5.13 -1.38 -3.43
C ALA A 338 -5.98 -2.53 -2.86
N ALA A 339 -5.34 -3.64 -2.48
CA ALA A 339 -6.01 -4.75 -1.82
C ALA A 339 -6.59 -4.37 -0.46
N ARG A 340 -5.82 -3.65 0.37
CA ARG A 340 -6.29 -3.18 1.70
C ARG A 340 -7.48 -2.23 1.57
N GLU A 341 -7.44 -1.30 0.61
CA GLU A 341 -8.53 -0.33 0.36
C GLU A 341 -9.81 -1.06 -0.10
N ALA A 342 -9.68 -2.04 -1.00
CA ALA A 342 -10.81 -2.85 -1.47
C ALA A 342 -11.44 -3.71 -0.36
N LEU A 343 -10.60 -4.35 0.47
CA LEU A 343 -11.04 -5.22 1.55
C LEU A 343 -11.73 -4.46 2.69
N ALA A 344 -11.39 -3.18 2.91
CA ALA A 344 -12.03 -2.36 3.93
C ALA A 344 -13.55 -2.17 3.71
N HIS A 345 -14.03 -2.40 2.49
CA HIS A 345 -15.43 -2.25 2.09
C HIS A 345 -16.01 -3.51 1.45
N ALA A 346 -15.29 -4.64 1.59
CA ALA A 346 -15.68 -5.87 0.94
C ALA A 346 -16.82 -6.59 1.69
N GLN A 347 -17.65 -7.29 0.93
CA GLN A 347 -18.79 -8.07 1.41
C GLN A 347 -18.70 -9.52 0.92
N PHE A 348 -19.01 -10.44 1.82
CA PHE A 348 -18.92 -11.88 1.60
C PHE A 348 -20.16 -12.57 2.13
N ALA A 349 -20.43 -13.78 1.64
CA ALA A 349 -21.33 -14.68 2.32
C ALA A 349 -20.60 -15.26 3.55
N PRO A 350 -21.18 -15.21 4.76
CA PRO A 350 -20.52 -15.67 5.98
C PRO A 350 -20.36 -17.19 6.01
N ALA A 351 -19.42 -17.67 6.83
CA ALA A 351 -19.21 -19.09 7.06
C ALA A 351 -20.29 -19.69 7.97
N TRP A 352 -20.55 -20.98 7.77
CA TRP A 352 -21.48 -21.75 8.60
C TRP A 352 -20.76 -22.86 9.35
N ARG A 353 -21.08 -23.00 10.63
CA ARG A 353 -20.65 -24.13 11.44
C ARG A 353 -21.74 -24.52 12.44
N GLY A 354 -22.14 -25.79 12.44
CA GLY A 354 -23.16 -26.31 13.34
C GLY A 354 -24.48 -25.54 13.26
N GLY A 355 -24.87 -25.12 12.05
CA GLY A 355 -26.10 -24.37 11.79
C GLY A 355 -26.08 -22.89 12.20
N ASN A 356 -24.93 -22.34 12.61
CA ASN A 356 -24.78 -20.91 12.95
C ASN A 356 -23.75 -20.23 12.06
N HIS A 357 -23.94 -18.93 11.82
CA HIS A 357 -22.91 -18.09 11.21
C HIS A 357 -21.73 -17.96 12.17
N VAL A 358 -20.52 -18.08 11.65
CA VAL A 358 -19.29 -17.97 12.45
C VAL A 358 -18.25 -17.10 11.76
N ALA A 359 -17.41 -16.45 12.56
CA ALA A 359 -16.29 -15.69 12.03
C ALA A 359 -15.22 -16.63 11.48
N GLN A 360 -14.73 -16.35 10.28
CA GLN A 360 -13.73 -17.17 9.60
C GLN A 360 -12.51 -16.35 9.20
N VAL A 361 -11.31 -16.90 9.42
CA VAL A 361 -10.08 -16.43 8.78
C VAL A 361 -10.10 -16.83 7.31
N VAL A 362 -9.89 -15.84 6.45
CA VAL A 362 -9.92 -15.97 5.00
C VAL A 362 -8.56 -15.58 4.45
N GLN A 363 -8.06 -16.41 3.52
CA GLN A 363 -6.93 -16.05 2.66
C GLN A 363 -7.44 -15.88 1.23
N LEU A 364 -7.23 -14.69 0.68
CA LEU A 364 -7.70 -14.31 -0.65
C LEU A 364 -6.53 -13.89 -1.55
N PRO A 365 -6.25 -14.65 -2.62
CA PRO A 365 -5.37 -14.20 -3.69
C PRO A 365 -6.10 -13.15 -4.55
N ILE A 366 -5.45 -12.01 -4.76
CA ILE A 366 -5.90 -10.95 -5.67
C ILE A 366 -4.83 -10.79 -6.75
N GLU A 367 -5.22 -10.97 -8.00
CA GLU A 367 -4.33 -10.93 -9.16
C GLU A 367 -4.61 -9.70 -10.01
N PHE A 368 -3.62 -8.82 -10.13
CA PHE A 368 -3.66 -7.64 -10.99
C PHE A 368 -3.09 -8.02 -12.35
N VAL A 369 -3.97 -8.24 -13.32
CA VAL A 369 -3.60 -8.73 -14.65
C VAL A 369 -3.64 -7.58 -15.65
N HIS A 370 -2.51 -7.35 -16.32
CA HIS A 370 -2.42 -6.33 -17.35
C HIS A 370 -3.10 -6.84 -18.64
N PRO A 371 -3.90 -6.04 -19.35
CA PRO A 371 -4.68 -6.48 -20.51
C PRO A 371 -3.83 -7.06 -21.65
N ASP A 372 -2.58 -6.57 -21.81
CA ASP A 372 -1.67 -7.01 -22.87
C ASP A 372 -0.90 -8.32 -22.56
N ARG A 373 -1.16 -8.96 -21.40
CA ARG A 373 -0.54 -10.24 -21.00
C ARG A 373 -1.60 -11.34 -20.86
N ARG A 374 -2.31 -11.63 -21.97
CA ARG A 374 -3.16 -12.82 -22.06
C ARG A 374 -2.35 -14.06 -22.44
#